data_AF-A0AAV0AKB1-F1
#
_entry.id   AF-A0AAV0AKB1-F1
#
_cell.length_a   1.000
_cell.length_b   1.000
_cell.length_c   1.000
_cell.angle_alpha   90.00
_cell.angle_beta   90.00
_cell.angle_gamma   90.00
#
_symmetry.space_group_name_H-M   'P 1'
#
loop_
_entity.id
_entity.type
_entity.pdbx_description
1 polymer ?
#
loop_
_entity_poly.entity_id
_entity_poly.type
_entity_poly.pdbx_seq_one_letter_code
_entity_poly.pdbx_strand_id
1 'polypeptide(L)'
;MIWGCFQGLKMGPMVILPKGCQNAQSFINNVYKPVLKPFLQSIQKENQDNIPILMEDGAAVHCSQLAQGWRVNNNIEKLSWPAQSP
;
A
#
# COMPACT_ATOMS: atom_id res chain seq x y z
N MET A 1 -0.10 16.30 1.40
CA MET A 1 0.66 15.13 0.90
C MET A 1 -0.26 14.36 -0.01
N ILE A 2 0.26 13.87 -1.13
CA ILE A 2 -0.50 13.02 -2.06
C ILE A 2 0.13 11.64 -1.99
N TRP A 3 -0.71 10.61 -1.93
CA TRP A 3 -0.29 9.22 -2.09
C TRP A 3 -0.84 8.71 -3.41
N GLY A 4 -0.07 7.87 -4.10
CA GLY A 4 -0.55 7.16 -5.28
C GLY A 4 0.21 5.86 -5.50
N CYS A 5 -0.36 4.99 -6.31
CA CYS A 5 0.29 3.75 -6.75
C CYS A 5 -0.05 3.44 -8.21
N PHE A 6 0.64 2.46 -8.78
CA PHE A 6 0.39 1.97 -10.13
C PHE A 6 0.92 0.54 -10.27
N GLN A 7 0.53 -0.16 -11.34
CA GLN A 7 1.15 -1.41 -11.79
C GLN A 7 1.37 -1.35 -13.30
N GLY A 8 2.62 -1.41 -13.75
CA GLY A 8 2.94 -1.32 -15.18
C GLY A 8 2.39 -0.03 -15.77
N LEU A 9 1.49 -0.13 -16.77
CA LEU A 9 0.82 1.01 -17.39
C LEU A 9 -0.52 1.39 -16.71
N LYS A 10 -0.97 0.61 -15.73
CA LYS A 10 -2.25 0.83 -15.05
C LYS A 10 -2.05 1.75 -13.86
N MET A 11 -2.59 2.96 -13.98
CA MET A 11 -2.66 3.91 -12.87
C MET A 11 -3.56 3.37 -11.76
N GLY A 12 -3.05 3.43 -10.53
CA GLY A 12 -3.84 3.19 -9.34
C GLY A 12 -4.46 4.46 -8.79
N PRO A 13 -5.11 4.38 -7.62
CA PRO A 13 -5.71 5.52 -6.96
C PRO A 13 -4.69 6.60 -6.62
N MET A 14 -5.11 7.86 -6.66
CA MET A 14 -4.36 9.01 -6.15
C MET A 14 -5.21 9.69 -5.08
N VAL A 15 -4.65 9.85 -3.88
CA VAL A 15 -5.37 10.33 -2.70
C VAL A 15 -4.67 11.52 -2.10
N ILE A 16 -5.42 12.61 -1.91
CA ILE A 16 -4.97 13.74 -1.10
C ILE A 16 -5.12 13.33 0.37
N LEU A 17 -4.00 13.16 1.06
CA LEU A 17 -4.02 12.75 2.46
C LEU A 17 -4.45 13.94 3.35
N PRO A 18 -5.45 13.74 4.23
CA PRO A 18 -5.83 14.74 5.22
C PRO A 18 -4.65 15.16 6.10
N LYS A 19 -4.71 16.40 6.61
CA LYS A 19 -3.70 16.90 7.55
C LYS A 19 -3.64 15.97 8.77
N GLY A 20 -2.42 15.59 9.18
CA GLY A 20 -2.22 14.67 10.31
C GLY A 20 -2.21 13.18 9.95
N CYS A 21 -2.32 12.80 8.67
CA CYS A 21 -2.16 11.42 8.21
C CYS A 21 -0.69 10.96 8.19
N GLN A 22 0.00 11.06 9.33
CA GLN A 22 1.43 10.77 9.48
C GLN A 22 1.71 9.56 10.38
N ASN A 23 0.67 8.96 10.96
CA ASN A 23 0.80 7.74 11.76
C ASN A 23 0.21 6.53 11.03
N ALA A 24 0.66 5.34 11.42
CA ALA A 24 0.25 4.10 10.78
C ALA A 24 -1.26 3.87 10.75
N GLN A 25 -1.97 4.17 11.85
CA GLN A 25 -3.41 3.96 11.93
C GLN A 25 -4.18 4.83 10.94
N SER A 26 -3.80 6.11 10.86
CA SER A 26 -4.37 7.05 9.89
C SER A 26 -4.04 6.64 8.46
N PHE A 27 -2.81 6.18 8.20
CA PHE A 27 -2.41 5.71 6.87
C PHE A 27 -3.21 4.47 6.46
N ILE A 28 -3.40 3.51 7.36
CA ILE A 28 -4.22 2.32 7.10
C ILE A 28 -5.66 2.72 6.74
N ASN A 29 -6.24 3.64 7.50
CA ASN A 29 -7.64 4.03 7.33
C ASN A 29 -7.89 4.91 6.10
N ASN A 30 -6.90 5.70 5.66
CA ASN A 30 -7.04 6.61 4.52
C ASN A 30 -6.44 6.07 3.22
N VAL A 31 -5.52 5.12 3.30
CA VAL A 31 -4.80 4.56 2.14
C VAL A 31 -5.04 3.06 2.02
N TYR A 32 -4.58 2.26 2.98
CA TYR A 32 -4.55 0.81 2.80
C TYR A 32 -5.93 0.19 2.62
N LYS A 33 -6.86 0.53 3.51
CA LYS A 33 -8.23 0.00 3.49
C LYS A 33 -9.05 0.52 2.30
N PRO A 34 -9.19 1.84 2.09
CA PRO A 34 -10.14 2.34 1.10
C PRO A 34 -9.65 2.25 -0.34
N VAL A 35 -8.33 2.30 -0.58
CA VAL A 35 -7.80 2.42 -1.95
C VAL A 35 -6.79 1.34 -2.33
N LEU A 36 -5.82 1.02 -1.47
CA LEU A 36 -4.78 0.06 -1.82
C LEU A 36 -5.33 -1.36 -1.96
N LYS A 37 -6.06 -1.86 -0.96
CA LYS A 37 -6.60 -3.22 -0.98
C LYS A 37 -7.53 -3.45 -2.18
N PRO A 38 -8.53 -2.58 -2.45
CA PRO A 38 -9.37 -2.74 -3.64
C PRO A 38 -8.54 -2.72 -4.95
N PHE A 39 -7.51 -1.89 -5.03
CA PHE A 39 -6.64 -1.85 -6.20
C PHE A 39 -5.87 -3.17 -6.37
N LEU A 40 -5.22 -3.69 -5.31
CA LEU A 40 -4.51 -4.97 -5.35
C LEU A 40 -5.45 -6.15 -5.70
N GLN A 41 -6.68 -6.14 -5.18
CA GLN A 41 -7.68 -7.15 -5.55
C GLN A 41 -8.08 -7.06 -7.03
N SER A 42 -8.21 -5.85 -7.57
CA SER A 42 -8.48 -5.65 -9.00
C SER A 42 -7.34 -6.19 -9.87
N ILE A 43 -6.10 -5.97 -9.44
CA ILE A 43 -4.90 -6.46 -10.10
C ILE A 43 -4.83 -7.97 -10.06
N GLN A 44 -5.06 -8.58 -8.90
CA GLN A 44 -5.03 -10.04 -8.75
C GLN A 44 -6.05 -10.70 -9.69
N LYS A 45 -7.27 -10.15 -9.76
CA LYS A 45 -8.32 -10.64 -10.66
C LYS A 45 -7.92 -10.55 -12.14
N GLU A 46 -7.25 -9.47 -12.54
CA GLU A 46 -6.77 -9.28 -13.92
C GLU A 46 -5.60 -10.22 -14.27
N ASN A 47 -4.74 -10.51 -13.29
CA ASN A 47 -3.55 -11.33 -13.48
C ASN A 47 -3.80 -12.84 -13.28
N GLN A 48 -5.01 -13.33 -13.53
CA GLN A 48 -5.38 -14.74 -13.38
C GLN A 48 -5.07 -15.29 -11.98
N ASP A 49 -5.44 -14.54 -10.95
CA ASP A 49 -5.25 -14.86 -9.54
C ASP A 49 -3.79 -14.87 -9.04
N ASN A 50 -2.83 -14.46 -9.86
CA ASN A 50 -1.47 -14.19 -9.39
C ASN A 50 -1.48 -13.04 -8.38
N ILE A 51 -0.92 -13.32 -7.19
CA ILE A 51 -0.92 -12.39 -6.06
C ILE A 51 0.06 -11.24 -6.34
N PRO A 52 -0.39 -9.97 -6.32
CA PRO A 52 0.51 -8.83 -6.49
C PRO A 52 1.39 -8.62 -5.25
N ILE A 53 2.64 -8.23 -5.48
CA ILE A 53 3.61 -7.88 -4.44
C ILE A 53 3.62 -6.35 -4.27
N LEU A 54 3.38 -5.87 -3.05
CA LEU A 54 3.39 -4.45 -2.72
C LEU A 54 4.83 -3.94 -2.61
N MET A 55 5.19 -2.91 -3.38
CA MET A 55 6.43 -2.15 -3.20
C MET A 55 6.11 -0.80 -2.55
N GLU A 56 6.78 -0.51 -1.43
CA GLU A 56 6.73 0.77 -0.73
C GLU A 56 8.03 0.93 0.08
N ASP A 57 8.44 2.16 0.34
CA ASP A 57 9.69 2.47 1.03
C ASP A 57 9.71 2.01 2.51
N GLY A 58 10.82 2.31 3.18
CA GLY A 58 11.05 2.02 4.59
C GLY A 58 10.43 3.02 5.58
N ALA A 59 9.50 3.89 5.16
CA ALA A 59 8.93 4.90 6.06
C ALA A 59 8.27 4.27 7.30
N ALA A 60 8.33 4.98 8.44
CA ALA A 60 7.84 4.47 9.72
C ALA A 60 6.37 4.02 9.68
N VAL A 61 5.54 4.71 8.88
CA VAL A 61 4.13 4.33 8.67
C VAL A 61 3.98 2.94 8.02
N HIS A 62 4.86 2.61 7.07
CA HIS A 62 4.87 1.33 6.35
C HIS A 62 5.47 0.20 7.20
N CYS A 63 6.46 0.53 8.03
CA CYS A 63 7.22 -0.44 8.83
C CYS A 63 6.61 -0.72 10.21
N SER A 64 5.63 0.06 10.66
CA SER A 64 4.97 -0.14 11.96
C SER A 64 4.35 -1.54 12.13
N GLN A 65 4.27 -2.03 13.37
CA GLN A 65 3.59 -3.29 13.69
C GLN A 65 2.12 -3.31 13.22
N LEU A 66 1.43 -2.16 13.31
CA LEU A 66 0.05 -2.02 12.83
C LEU A 66 -0.05 -2.24 11.31
N ALA A 67 0.86 -1.65 10.54
CA ALA A 67 0.87 -1.81 9.09
C ALA A 67 1.25 -3.25 8.69
N GLN A 68 2.23 -3.84 9.37
CA GLN A 68 2.61 -5.24 9.16
C GLN A 68 1.45 -6.20 9.46
N GLY A 69 0.84 -6.09 10.64
CA GLY A 69 -0.30 -6.92 11.03
C GLY A 69 -1.50 -6.76 10.09
N TRP A 70 -1.76 -5.52 9.64
CA TRP A 70 -2.80 -5.29 8.64
C TRP A 70 -2.48 -5.97 7.31
N ARG A 71 -1.25 -5.91 6.80
CA ARG A 71 -0.86 -6.61 5.56
C ARG A 71 -1.00 -8.13 5.68
N VAL A 72 -0.51 -8.71 6.78
CA VAL A 72 -0.63 -10.16 7.06
C VAL A 72 -2.10 -10.59 7.08
N ASN A 73 -2.96 -9.88 7.81
CA ASN A 73 -4.39 -10.18 7.88
C ASN A 73 -5.14 -10.04 6.55
N ASN A 74 -4.53 -9.40 5.55
CA ASN A 74 -5.10 -9.20 4.22
C ASN A 74 -4.35 -9.98 3.13
N ASN A 75 -3.42 -10.87 3.50
CA ASN A 75 -2.59 -11.65 2.57
C ASN A 75 -1.84 -10.78 1.55
N ILE A 76 -1.31 -9.64 1.99
CA ILE A 76 -0.54 -8.73 1.14
C ILE A 76 0.95 -8.95 1.41
N GLU A 77 1.66 -9.46 0.41
CA GLU A 77 3.11 -9.58 0.43
C GLU A 77 3.76 -8.23 0.13
N LYS A 78 4.86 -7.92 0.84
CA LYS A 78 5.65 -6.69 0.63
C LYS A 78 7.04 -7.03 0.11
N LEU A 79 7.47 -6.34 -0.94
CA LEU A 79 8.83 -6.40 -1.47
C LEU A 79 9.81 -5.83 -0.44
N SER A 80 10.92 -6.53 -0.21
CA SER A 80 12.05 -5.98 0.56
C SER A 80 12.66 -4.81 -0.19
N TRP A 81 12.73 -3.64 0.45
CA TRP A 81 13.22 -2.42 -0.16
C TRP A 81 14.33 -1.78 0.68
N PRO A 82 15.52 -1.51 0.10
CA PRO A 82 16.64 -0.95 0.83
C PRO A 82 16.38 0.51 1.25
N ALA A 83 17.03 0.92 2.35
CA ALA A 83 16.97 2.30 2.81
C ALA A 83 17.61 3.26 1.78
N GLN A 84 17.15 4.52 1.77
CA GLN A 84 17.67 5.60 0.93
C GLN A 84 17.73 5.27 -0.58
N SER A 85 16.83 4.40 -1.04
CA SER A 85 16.67 4.04 -2.44
C SER A 85 15.30 4.53 -2.92
N PRO A 86 15.17 5.76 -3.42
CA PRO A 86 13.89 6.32 -3.87
C PRO A 86 13.33 5.63 -5.12
#